data_AF-A0A1V2RA15-F1
#
_entry.id   AF-A0A1V2RA15-F1
#
_cell.length_a   1.000
_cell.length_b   1.000
_cell.length_c   1.000
_cell.angle_alpha   90.00
_cell.angle_beta   90.00
_cell.angle_gamma   90.00
#
_symmetry.space_group_name_H-M   'P 1'
#
loop_
_entity.id
_entity.type
_entity.pdbx_description
1 polymer ?
#
loop_
_entity_poly.entity_id
_entity_poly.type
_entity_poly.pdbx_seq_one_letter_code
_entity_poly.pdbx_strand_id
1 'polypeptide(L)'
;MRLSGGAAWQIDFRRRTTGRPTLTAMDIASIRRTLNGTLTELQRAIDNHTVAEAASLYELAWSQAAQAPPSKTKEQRAQLKVFKEILASPEWREEERRQARSERPKARPAPGRPAVPKARPAADTVPERRKTVWSSDAEAATPRTPRPAPALGRPARAKAPALLATSRLWELATDLRPLLEQTARARATTSWPAIRKHLPGLPRLHPDDESILLWLVDEEREAGEPLLSALVTIRDRQMNPRFPQIAQQLGLPTGSTRTEQQTAWSYEVLKAHQHWRHRRA
;
A
#
# COMPACT_ATOMS: atom_id res chain seq x y z
N MET A 1 -15.04 -19.84 -12.50
CA MET A 1 -15.34 -18.83 -11.46
C MET A 1 -15.96 -17.60 -12.11
N ARG A 2 -17.19 -17.20 -11.75
CA ARG A 2 -17.73 -15.87 -12.09
C ARG A 2 -17.24 -14.86 -11.04
N LEU A 3 -16.57 -13.79 -11.47
CA LEU A 3 -16.11 -12.71 -10.58
C LEU A 3 -17.29 -11.79 -10.23
N SER A 4 -18.12 -12.21 -9.28
CA SER A 4 -19.36 -11.51 -8.89
C SER A 4 -19.14 -10.19 -8.10
N GLY A 5 -17.92 -9.63 -8.13
CA GLY A 5 -17.58 -8.33 -7.52
C GLY A 5 -17.57 -7.16 -8.50
N GLY A 6 -17.85 -7.39 -9.79
CA GLY A 6 -17.58 -6.45 -10.89
C GLY A 6 -18.10 -5.02 -10.70
N ALA A 7 -19.33 -4.85 -10.19
CA ALA A 7 -19.95 -3.52 -10.09
C ALA A 7 -19.44 -2.68 -8.90
N ALA A 8 -19.16 -3.28 -7.74
CA ALA A 8 -18.80 -2.55 -6.54
C ALA A 8 -17.46 -1.81 -6.67
N TRP A 9 -16.44 -2.50 -7.20
CA TRP A 9 -15.15 -1.86 -7.45
C TRP A 9 -15.22 -0.84 -8.58
N GLN A 10 -16.05 -1.04 -9.61
CA GLN A 10 -16.27 -0.05 -10.68
C GLN A 10 -16.88 1.25 -10.13
N ILE A 11 -17.75 1.18 -9.13
CA ILE A 11 -18.35 2.35 -8.47
C ILE A 11 -17.32 3.09 -7.62
N ASP A 12 -16.52 2.39 -6.80
CA ASP A 12 -15.48 3.03 -5.98
C ASP A 12 -14.33 3.57 -6.86
N PHE A 13 -13.90 2.82 -7.88
CA PHE A 13 -12.97 3.27 -8.91
C PHE A 13 -13.49 4.56 -9.56
N ARG A 14 -14.72 4.58 -10.10
CA ARG A 14 -15.30 5.80 -10.69
C ARG A 14 -15.41 6.95 -9.69
N ARG A 15 -15.80 6.70 -8.43
CA ARG A 15 -15.79 7.76 -7.40
C ARG A 15 -14.39 8.38 -7.22
N ARG A 16 -13.34 7.58 -7.29
CA ARG A 16 -11.94 8.02 -7.12
C ARG A 16 -11.29 8.59 -8.38
N THR A 17 -11.71 8.16 -9.58
CA THR A 17 -11.07 8.51 -10.86
C THR A 17 -11.91 9.42 -11.76
N THR A 18 -13.23 9.23 -11.81
CA THR A 18 -14.16 10.02 -12.65
C THR A 18 -14.91 11.12 -11.89
N GLY A 19 -14.69 11.24 -10.57
CA GLY A 19 -15.29 12.27 -9.72
C GLY A 19 -14.47 13.57 -9.62
N ARG A 20 -13.33 13.69 -10.32
CA ARG A 20 -12.55 14.93 -10.32
C ARG A 20 -13.33 16.03 -11.07
N PRO A 21 -13.59 17.20 -10.45
CA PRO A 21 -14.04 18.35 -11.21
C PRO A 21 -12.98 18.70 -12.26
N THR A 22 -13.41 19.18 -13.43
CA THR A 22 -12.51 19.81 -14.40
C THR A 22 -11.94 21.08 -13.79
N LEU A 23 -10.81 20.96 -13.10
CA LEU A 23 -10.12 22.08 -12.47
C LEU A 23 -9.82 23.14 -13.52
N THR A 24 -10.19 24.38 -13.22
CA THR A 24 -9.88 25.51 -14.08
C THR A 24 -8.37 25.75 -14.09
N ALA A 25 -7.88 26.50 -15.10
CA ALA A 25 -6.49 26.92 -15.13
C ALA A 25 -6.10 27.72 -13.86
N MET A 26 -7.05 28.45 -13.27
CA MET A 26 -6.88 29.20 -12.03
C MET A 26 -6.75 28.28 -10.81
N ASP A 27 -7.56 27.23 -10.70
CA ASP A 27 -7.45 26.24 -9.62
C ASP A 27 -6.10 25.53 -9.68
N ILE A 28 -5.66 25.14 -10.87
CA ILE A 28 -4.35 24.51 -11.09
C ILE A 28 -3.22 25.48 -10.72
N ALA A 29 -3.33 26.76 -11.06
CA ALA A 29 -2.34 27.77 -10.66
C ALA A 29 -2.30 27.97 -9.13
N SER A 30 -3.47 27.95 -8.47
CA SER A 30 -3.59 28.03 -7.01
C SER A 30 -2.91 26.83 -6.33
N ILE A 31 -3.21 25.61 -6.79
CA ILE A 31 -2.58 24.36 -6.29
C ILE A 31 -1.06 24.39 -6.50
N ARG A 32 -0.57 24.86 -7.66
CA ARG A 32 0.88 25.00 -7.90
C ARG A 32 1.52 26.03 -6.97
N ARG A 33 0.83 27.14 -6.67
CA ARG A 33 1.32 28.17 -5.74
C ARG A 33 1.42 27.64 -4.31
N THR A 34 0.39 26.95 -3.81
CA THR A 34 0.41 26.38 -2.45
C THR A 34 1.44 25.25 -2.34
N LEU A 35 1.54 24.38 -3.35
CA LEU A 35 2.52 23.30 -3.41
C LEU A 35 3.97 23.83 -3.48
N ASN A 36 4.26 24.87 -4.26
CA ASN A 36 5.60 25.48 -4.26
C ASN A 36 5.94 26.10 -2.88
N GLY A 37 4.94 26.62 -2.16
CA GLY A 37 5.09 27.08 -0.77
C GLY A 37 5.49 25.95 0.17
N THR A 38 4.70 24.86 0.21
CA THR A 38 5.00 23.71 1.08
C THR A 38 6.30 22.99 0.72
N LEU A 39 6.71 23.00 -0.55
CA LEU A 39 8.03 22.49 -0.97
C LEU A 39 9.18 23.37 -0.47
N THR A 40 8.99 24.69 -0.40
CA THR A 40 9.99 25.62 0.16
C THR A 40 10.10 25.45 1.67
N GLU A 41 8.97 25.28 2.36
CA GLU A 41 8.95 24.94 3.79
C GLU A 41 9.56 23.57 4.07
N LEU A 42 9.30 22.57 3.22
CA LEU A 42 9.90 21.23 3.32
C LEU A 42 11.41 21.26 3.15
N GLN A 43 11.94 21.99 2.17
CA GLN A 43 13.38 22.21 2.02
C GLN A 43 13.96 22.83 3.30
N ARG A 44 13.32 23.87 3.83
CA ARG A 44 13.76 24.54 5.06
C ARG A 44 13.69 23.62 6.29
N ALA A 45 12.70 22.75 6.39
CA ALA A 45 12.60 21.75 7.45
C ALA A 45 13.71 20.69 7.33
N ILE A 46 14.05 20.29 6.11
CA ILE A 46 15.18 19.40 5.81
C ILE A 46 16.51 20.05 6.20
N ASP A 47 16.75 21.29 5.79
CA ASP A 47 17.98 22.04 6.09
C ASP A 47 18.16 22.28 7.60
N ASN A 48 17.07 22.45 8.35
CA ASN A 48 17.06 22.60 9.82
C ASN A 48 16.98 21.26 10.57
N HIS A 49 16.97 20.12 9.87
CA HIS A 49 16.82 18.78 10.44
C HIS A 49 15.55 18.55 11.30
N THR A 50 14.43 19.23 11.03
CA THR A 50 13.18 19.09 11.80
C THR A 50 12.36 17.88 11.32
N VAL A 51 12.66 16.68 11.83
CA VAL A 51 12.17 15.39 11.30
C VAL A 51 10.64 15.29 11.25
N ALA A 52 9.95 15.60 12.35
CA ALA A 52 8.49 15.49 12.43
C ALA A 52 7.76 16.51 11.52
N GLU A 53 8.34 17.71 11.39
CA GLU A 53 7.83 18.78 10.52
C GLU A 53 8.03 18.44 9.05
N ALA A 54 9.24 18.01 8.66
CA ALA A 54 9.54 17.58 7.29
C ALA A 54 8.67 16.39 6.85
N ALA A 55 8.43 15.40 7.73
CA ALA A 55 7.53 14.29 7.43
C ALA A 55 6.08 14.76 7.20
N SER A 56 5.60 15.70 8.03
CA SER A 56 4.26 16.27 7.92
C SER A 56 4.09 17.11 6.66
N LEU A 57 5.09 17.93 6.31
CA LEU A 57 5.13 18.74 5.09
C LEU A 57 5.23 17.88 3.83
N TYR A 58 5.97 16.78 3.85
CA TYR A 58 6.06 15.82 2.75
C TYR A 58 4.70 15.17 2.44
N GLU A 59 3.98 14.67 3.46
CA GLU A 59 2.63 14.11 3.29
C GLU A 59 1.62 15.17 2.82
N LEU A 60 1.69 16.40 3.36
CA LEU A 60 0.86 17.52 2.93
C LEU A 60 1.11 17.90 1.46
N ALA A 61 2.37 18.00 1.05
CA ALA A 61 2.75 18.32 -0.33
C ALA A 61 2.34 17.22 -1.30
N TRP A 62 2.43 15.94 -0.94
CA TRP A 62 1.86 14.85 -1.74
C TRP A 62 0.32 14.90 -1.84
N SER A 63 -0.36 15.25 -0.74
CA SER A 63 -1.81 15.47 -0.74
C SER A 63 -2.22 16.61 -1.67
N GLN A 64 -1.47 17.72 -1.69
CA GLN A 64 -1.66 18.84 -2.62
C GLN A 64 -1.36 18.44 -4.08
N ALA A 65 -0.24 17.75 -4.32
CA ALA A 65 0.13 17.25 -5.65
C ALA A 65 -0.86 16.21 -6.23
N ALA A 66 -1.61 15.53 -5.37
CA ALA A 66 -2.69 14.61 -5.74
C ALA A 66 -4.01 15.30 -6.12
N GLN A 67 -4.20 16.59 -5.80
CA GLN A 67 -5.40 17.34 -6.19
C GLN A 67 -5.38 17.72 -7.67
N ALA A 68 -4.21 18.13 -8.20
CA ALA A 68 -4.04 18.47 -9.61
C ALA A 68 -3.69 17.25 -10.49
N PRO A 69 -3.96 17.31 -11.81
CA PRO A 69 -3.46 16.32 -12.76
C PRO A 69 -1.93 16.26 -12.74
N PRO A 70 -1.34 15.06 -12.84
CA PRO A 70 0.09 14.87 -12.68
C PRO A 70 0.92 15.57 -13.77
N SER A 71 0.39 15.66 -14.99
CA SER A 71 0.99 16.43 -16.09
C SER A 71 1.18 17.93 -15.78
N LYS A 72 0.46 18.46 -14.79
CA LYS A 72 0.57 19.85 -14.31
C LYS A 72 1.46 20.00 -13.06
N THR A 73 1.78 18.90 -12.37
CA THR A 73 2.62 18.87 -11.15
C THR A 73 3.88 18.01 -11.31
N LYS A 74 4.26 17.63 -12.54
CA LYS A 74 5.39 16.74 -12.87
C LYS A 74 6.72 17.17 -12.22
N GLU A 75 7.03 18.46 -12.27
CA GLU A 75 8.25 19.04 -11.68
C GLU A 75 8.22 18.98 -10.14
N GLN A 76 7.11 19.39 -9.54
CA GLN A 76 6.90 19.32 -8.09
C GLN A 76 6.98 17.87 -7.57
N ARG A 77 6.46 16.89 -8.32
CA ARG A 77 6.54 15.46 -7.98
C ARG A 77 7.96 14.91 -8.13
N ALA A 78 8.73 15.40 -9.08
CA ALA A 78 10.16 15.07 -9.18
C ALA A 78 10.95 15.61 -7.97
N GLN A 79 10.66 16.84 -7.52
CA GLN A 79 11.23 17.40 -6.29
C GLN A 79 10.82 16.59 -5.05
N LEU A 80 9.54 16.21 -4.91
CA LEU A 80 9.08 15.32 -3.85
C LEU A 80 9.82 13.97 -3.83
N LYS A 81 10.16 13.42 -5.01
CA LYS A 81 10.95 12.20 -5.08
C LYS A 81 12.39 12.41 -4.55
N VAL A 82 13.04 13.54 -4.87
CA VAL A 82 14.35 13.88 -4.30
C VAL A 82 14.25 14.03 -2.77
N PHE A 83 13.23 14.72 -2.27
CA PHE A 83 12.99 14.83 -0.83
C PHE A 83 12.74 13.49 -0.15
N LYS A 84 12.00 12.57 -0.79
CA LYS A 84 11.82 11.20 -0.31
C LYS A 84 13.13 10.45 -0.18
N GLU A 85 14.06 10.61 -1.14
CA GLU A 85 15.38 9.99 -1.10
C GLU A 85 16.25 10.56 0.04
N ILE A 86 16.18 11.87 0.29
CA ILE A 86 16.83 12.54 1.44
C ILE A 86 16.24 12.06 2.77
N LEU A 87 14.92 12.09 2.92
CA LEU A 87 14.22 11.62 4.13
C LEU A 87 14.44 10.11 4.39
N ALA A 88 14.67 9.33 3.33
CA ALA A 88 15.03 7.92 3.44
C ALA A 88 16.53 7.68 3.74
N SER A 89 17.39 8.71 3.75
CA SER A 89 18.83 8.59 3.99
C SER A 89 19.15 7.96 5.37
N PRO A 90 20.24 7.18 5.51
CA PRO A 90 20.69 6.67 6.80
C PRO A 90 20.92 7.78 7.84
N GLU A 91 21.40 8.94 7.41
CA GLU A 91 21.67 10.12 8.25
C GLU A 91 20.37 10.72 8.80
N TRP A 92 19.33 10.80 7.97
CA TRP A 92 18.02 11.28 8.41
C TRP A 92 17.37 10.32 9.43
N ARG A 93 17.52 9.00 9.22
CA ARG A 93 17.10 7.98 10.21
C ARG A 93 17.98 7.97 11.47
N GLU A 94 19.21 8.46 11.41
CA GLU A 94 20.06 8.69 12.58
C GLU A 94 19.51 9.86 13.40
N GLU A 95 19.12 10.93 12.73
CA GLU A 95 18.56 12.13 13.38
C GLU A 95 17.15 11.89 13.95
N GLU A 96 16.28 11.16 13.25
CA GLU A 96 15.01 10.66 13.79
C GLU A 96 15.23 9.85 15.10
N ARG A 97 16.23 8.97 15.10
CA ARG A 97 16.63 8.19 16.30
C ARG A 97 17.21 9.08 17.40
N ARG A 98 17.85 10.21 17.09
CA ARG A 98 18.35 11.18 18.08
C ARG A 98 17.20 11.98 18.68
N GLN A 99 16.30 12.50 17.86
CA GLN A 99 15.12 13.25 18.31
C GLN A 99 14.21 12.39 19.19
N ALA A 100 13.92 11.15 18.80
CA ALA A 100 13.19 10.20 19.63
C ALA A 100 13.92 9.81 20.94
N ARG A 101 15.24 10.04 21.06
CA ARG A 101 16.01 9.87 22.31
C ARG A 101 16.01 11.12 23.18
N SER A 102 15.97 12.32 22.61
CA SER A 102 15.86 13.59 23.36
C SER A 102 14.42 13.88 23.83
N GLU A 103 13.41 13.48 23.05
CA GLU A 103 12.00 13.60 23.41
C GLU A 103 11.54 12.55 24.43
N ARG A 104 12.29 11.43 24.57
CA ARG A 104 12.05 10.48 25.66
C ARG A 104 12.25 11.19 27.00
N PRO A 105 11.22 11.31 27.85
CA PRO A 105 11.36 11.97 29.14
C PRO A 105 12.49 11.32 29.94
N LYS A 106 13.44 12.14 30.39
CA LYS A 106 14.57 11.74 31.23
C LYS A 106 14.02 10.89 32.38
N ALA A 107 14.34 9.60 32.36
CA ALA A 107 13.74 8.64 33.28
C ALA A 107 13.89 9.13 34.72
N ARG A 108 12.74 9.30 35.40
CA ARG A 108 12.66 9.73 36.80
C ARG A 108 13.63 8.86 37.61
N PRO A 109 14.52 9.43 38.45
CA PRO A 109 15.40 8.62 39.28
C PRO A 109 14.52 7.66 40.10
N ALA A 110 14.86 6.38 40.07
CA ALA A 110 14.02 5.33 40.67
C ALA A 110 13.84 5.61 42.18
N PRO A 111 12.61 5.52 42.73
CA PRO A 111 12.42 5.54 44.17
C PRO A 111 13.22 4.39 44.80
N GLY A 112 13.82 4.69 45.96
CA GLY A 112 14.98 3.94 46.45
C GLY A 112 14.74 2.45 46.72
N ARG A 113 15.83 1.68 46.63
CA ARG A 113 15.95 0.33 47.21
C ARG A 113 15.39 0.31 48.64
N PRO A 114 14.41 -0.55 48.96
CA PRO A 114 14.29 -1.10 50.29
C PRO A 114 15.50 -2.00 50.54
N ALA A 115 16.18 -1.83 51.67
CA ALA A 115 17.28 -2.70 52.06
C ALA A 115 16.77 -4.11 52.36
N VAL A 116 17.57 -5.13 52.01
CA VAL A 116 17.35 -6.52 52.45
C VAL A 116 17.96 -6.70 53.83
N PRO A 117 17.22 -7.28 54.80
CA PRO A 117 17.81 -8.08 55.86
C PRO A 117 17.59 -9.57 55.56
N LYS A 118 18.65 -10.35 55.72
CA LYS A 118 18.70 -11.79 55.46
C LYS A 118 18.79 -12.51 56.81
N ALA A 119 17.83 -13.35 57.18
CA ALA A 119 18.03 -14.43 58.16
C ALA A 119 16.86 -15.45 58.21
N ARG A 120 17.22 -16.73 58.33
CA ARG A 120 16.36 -17.89 58.67
C ARG A 120 17.19 -18.72 59.68
N PRO A 121 16.61 -19.28 60.76
CA PRO A 121 16.28 -20.72 60.84
C PRO A 121 14.87 -20.95 61.44
N ALA A 122 14.05 -21.95 61.05
CA ALA A 122 14.15 -23.41 61.16
C ALA A 122 13.68 -24.00 62.52
N ALA A 123 12.45 -24.54 62.53
CA ALA A 123 11.84 -25.58 63.40
C ALA A 123 10.39 -25.77 62.88
N ASP A 124 10.03 -26.87 62.23
CA ASP A 124 9.53 -28.13 62.79
C ASP A 124 8.17 -28.03 63.52
N THR A 125 7.09 -28.44 62.85
CA THR A 125 6.16 -29.51 63.29
C THR A 125 4.99 -29.75 62.31
N VAL A 126 4.64 -31.03 62.11
CA VAL A 126 3.48 -31.59 61.38
C VAL A 126 2.93 -32.69 62.32
N PRO A 127 1.61 -32.81 62.66
CA PRO A 127 0.55 -33.41 61.82
C PRO A 127 -0.87 -32.79 62.12
N GLU A 128 -2.08 -33.39 61.95
CA GLU A 128 -2.55 -34.69 61.42
C GLU A 128 -3.92 -34.56 60.65
N ARG A 129 -3.93 -34.94 59.35
CA ARG A 129 -4.83 -35.93 58.67
C ARG A 129 -6.33 -36.06 59.08
N ARG A 130 -7.22 -36.03 58.08
CA ARG A 130 -8.52 -36.76 57.89
C ARG A 130 -9.09 -36.26 56.54
N LYS A 131 -9.47 -37.02 55.50
CA LYS A 131 -9.86 -38.43 55.25
C LYS A 131 -11.18 -38.91 55.89
N THR A 132 -12.28 -38.76 55.13
CA THR A 132 -13.38 -39.72 54.81
C THR A 132 -14.31 -39.00 53.80
N VAL A 133 -14.68 -39.46 52.59
CA VAL A 133 -15.05 -40.77 51.99
C VAL A 133 -16.55 -41.10 52.12
N TRP A 134 -17.10 -41.75 51.06
CA TRP A 134 -18.43 -42.37 50.84
C TRP A 134 -19.52 -41.44 50.24
N SER A 135 -19.96 -41.56 48.97
CA SER A 135 -20.75 -42.62 48.25
C SER A 135 -22.25 -42.69 48.66
N SER A 136 -23.23 -43.05 47.82
CA SER A 136 -23.18 -43.69 46.48
C SER A 136 -24.51 -43.57 45.68
N ASP A 137 -24.38 -43.69 44.35
CA ASP A 137 -25.21 -44.46 43.36
C ASP A 137 -26.71 -44.23 43.03
N ALA A 138 -27.03 -44.77 41.84
CA ALA A 138 -28.33 -45.15 41.23
C ALA A 138 -29.21 -44.03 40.61
N GLU A 139 -29.80 -44.18 39.40
CA GLU A 139 -29.58 -45.12 38.28
C GLU A 139 -30.27 -44.61 36.98
N ALA A 140 -30.02 -45.30 35.85
CA ALA A 140 -30.94 -45.56 34.73
C ALA A 140 -30.94 -44.74 33.41
N ALA A 141 -31.10 -45.51 32.33
CA ALA A 141 -31.64 -45.20 30.99
C ALA A 141 -30.81 -44.40 29.95
N THR A 142 -30.19 -45.13 29.02
CA THR A 142 -29.85 -44.66 27.67
C THR A 142 -31.08 -44.55 26.76
N PRO A 143 -31.04 -43.72 25.70
CA PRO A 143 -30.91 -44.33 24.36
C PRO A 143 -29.90 -43.63 23.43
N ARG A 144 -29.53 -44.31 22.34
CA ARG A 144 -28.48 -43.92 21.38
C ARG A 144 -29.03 -43.04 20.26
N THR A 145 -28.28 -42.00 19.85
CA THR A 145 -28.41 -41.31 18.54
C THR A 145 -27.07 -40.70 18.10
N PRO A 146 -26.86 -40.38 16.80
CA PRO A 146 -25.52 -40.43 16.20
C PRO A 146 -24.66 -39.15 16.25
N ARG A 147 -23.36 -39.40 16.21
CA ARG A 147 -22.21 -38.49 16.03
C ARG A 147 -22.34 -37.52 14.85
N PRO A 148 -22.19 -36.20 15.06
CA PRO A 148 -21.57 -35.30 14.08
C PRO A 148 -20.04 -35.30 14.24
N ALA A 149 -19.31 -35.33 13.13
CA ALA A 149 -17.85 -35.22 13.14
C ALA A 149 -17.41 -33.80 13.53
N PRO A 150 -16.23 -33.60 14.15
CA PRO A 150 -15.66 -32.26 14.32
C PRO A 150 -15.44 -31.65 12.93
N ALA A 151 -16.16 -30.56 12.65
CA ALA A 151 -16.07 -29.89 11.37
C ALA A 151 -14.63 -29.43 11.12
N LEU A 152 -14.07 -29.85 9.97
CA LEU A 152 -12.79 -29.37 9.47
C LEU A 152 -12.74 -27.85 9.57
N GLY A 153 -11.73 -27.33 10.29
CA GLY A 153 -11.56 -25.91 10.51
C GLY A 153 -11.51 -25.15 9.19
N ARG A 154 -12.64 -24.50 8.85
CA ARG A 154 -12.76 -23.64 7.68
C ARG A 154 -11.66 -22.57 7.80
N PRO A 155 -10.66 -22.51 6.88
CA PRO A 155 -9.52 -21.64 7.06
C PRO A 155 -10.01 -20.20 7.18
N ALA A 156 -9.57 -19.52 8.23
CA ALA A 156 -9.97 -18.15 8.52
C ALA A 156 -9.71 -17.31 7.27
N ARG A 157 -10.80 -16.76 6.70
CA ARG A 157 -10.75 -15.95 5.48
C ARG A 157 -9.80 -14.79 5.73
N ALA A 158 -8.61 -14.85 5.14
CA ALA A 158 -7.59 -13.81 5.30
C ALA A 158 -8.24 -12.45 5.06
N LYS A 159 -8.20 -11.55 6.05
CA LYS A 159 -8.77 -10.21 5.92
C LYS A 159 -8.14 -9.57 4.68
N ALA A 160 -9.00 -9.10 3.77
CA ALA A 160 -8.53 -8.32 2.64
C ALA A 160 -7.80 -7.08 3.17
N PRO A 161 -6.68 -6.66 2.54
CA PRO A 161 -5.98 -5.46 2.95
C PRO A 161 -6.90 -4.25 2.85
N ALA A 162 -6.75 -3.30 3.78
CA ALA A 162 -7.48 -2.05 3.76
C ALA A 162 -7.09 -1.21 2.53
N LEU A 163 -8.04 -0.42 2.03
CA LEU A 163 -7.82 0.47 0.88
C LEU A 163 -6.88 1.61 1.27
N LEU A 164 -5.92 1.92 0.39
CA LEU A 164 -4.98 3.01 0.61
C LEU A 164 -5.58 4.40 0.39
N ALA A 165 -4.98 5.38 1.04
CA ALA A 165 -5.24 6.80 0.80
C ALA A 165 -4.77 7.23 -0.61
N THR A 166 -5.50 8.16 -1.22
CA THR A 166 -5.27 8.61 -2.60
C THR A 166 -3.88 9.23 -2.81
N SER A 167 -3.35 9.98 -1.84
CA SER A 167 -1.98 10.53 -1.88
C SER A 167 -0.92 9.42 -1.99
N ARG A 168 -1.05 8.36 -1.18
CA ARG A 168 -0.14 7.22 -1.21
C ARG A 168 -0.24 6.40 -2.50
N LEU A 169 -1.43 6.28 -3.08
CA LEU A 169 -1.60 5.66 -4.40
C LEU A 169 -0.89 6.49 -5.50
N TRP A 170 -0.93 7.81 -5.41
CA TRP A 170 -0.22 8.71 -6.33
C TRP A 170 1.30 8.57 -6.25
N GLU A 171 1.84 8.60 -5.04
CA GLU A 171 3.27 8.40 -4.80
C GLU A 171 3.75 7.04 -5.34
N LEU A 172 2.99 5.97 -5.05
CA LEU A 172 3.29 4.63 -5.55
C LEU A 172 3.17 4.54 -7.09
N ALA A 173 2.29 5.33 -7.73
CA ALA A 173 2.18 5.37 -9.19
C ALA A 173 3.42 6.00 -9.82
N THR A 174 3.89 7.11 -9.23
CA THR A 174 5.12 7.80 -9.64
C THR A 174 6.35 6.90 -9.47
N ASP A 175 6.43 6.06 -8.43
CA ASP A 175 7.48 5.05 -8.27
C ASP A 175 7.33 3.87 -9.26
N LEU A 176 6.09 3.46 -9.58
CA LEU A 176 5.80 2.32 -10.46
C LEU A 176 6.08 2.61 -11.93
N ARG A 177 5.84 3.84 -12.40
CA ARG A 177 5.98 4.20 -13.82
C ARG A 177 7.39 3.89 -14.37
N PRO A 178 8.51 4.34 -13.77
CA PRO A 178 9.86 4.02 -14.24
C PRO A 178 10.16 2.52 -14.33
N LEU A 179 9.61 1.71 -13.41
CA LEU A 179 9.77 0.25 -13.43
C LEU A 179 9.04 -0.37 -14.63
N LEU A 180 7.84 0.11 -14.97
CA LEU A 180 7.11 -0.36 -16.14
C LEU A 180 7.76 0.13 -17.45
N GLU A 181 8.30 1.35 -17.49
CA GLU A 181 9.10 1.81 -18.62
C GLU A 181 10.39 0.98 -18.81
N GLN A 182 11.07 0.59 -17.72
CA GLN A 182 12.21 -0.33 -17.79
C GLN A 182 11.79 -1.74 -18.23
N THR A 183 10.62 -2.22 -17.79
CA THR A 183 10.03 -3.48 -18.25
C THR A 183 9.71 -3.43 -19.75
N ALA A 184 9.23 -2.28 -20.26
CA ALA A 184 8.97 -2.03 -21.67
C ALA A 184 10.27 -2.08 -22.50
N ARG A 185 11.32 -1.38 -22.04
CA ARG A 185 12.68 -1.38 -22.63
C ARG A 185 13.25 -2.80 -22.71
N ALA A 186 13.08 -3.60 -21.66
CA ALA A 186 13.51 -5.00 -21.59
C ALA A 186 12.66 -5.96 -22.45
N ARG A 187 11.60 -5.46 -23.14
CA ARG A 187 10.64 -6.26 -23.92
C ARG A 187 9.98 -7.37 -23.12
N ALA A 188 9.81 -7.15 -21.82
CA ALA A 188 9.24 -8.10 -20.88
C ALA A 188 7.77 -7.75 -20.58
N THR A 189 7.09 -8.67 -19.89
CA THR A 189 5.92 -8.36 -19.07
C THR A 189 6.28 -8.64 -17.61
N THR A 190 5.58 -7.98 -16.68
CA THR A 190 5.78 -8.15 -15.24
C THR A 190 4.50 -8.63 -14.57
N SER A 191 4.54 -8.82 -13.26
CA SER A 191 3.40 -9.20 -12.43
C SER A 191 3.54 -8.59 -11.04
N TRP A 192 2.43 -8.43 -10.30
CA TRP A 192 2.46 -7.85 -8.95
C TRP A 192 3.47 -8.48 -7.96
N PRO A 193 3.71 -9.80 -7.94
CA PRO A 193 4.78 -10.39 -7.15
C PRO A 193 6.19 -9.94 -7.58
N ALA A 194 6.43 -9.70 -8.87
CA ALA A 194 7.70 -9.17 -9.36
C ALA A 194 7.84 -7.67 -9.06
N ILE A 195 6.79 -6.89 -9.28
CA ILE A 195 6.75 -5.45 -8.95
C ILE A 195 7.12 -5.23 -7.47
N ARG A 196 6.53 -5.99 -6.54
CA ARG A 196 6.86 -5.92 -5.10
C ARG A 196 8.30 -6.31 -4.73
N LYS A 197 9.03 -7.05 -5.59
CA LYS A 197 10.47 -7.31 -5.38
C LYS A 197 11.33 -6.10 -5.76
N HIS A 198 10.93 -5.35 -6.78
CA HIS A 198 11.62 -4.14 -7.23
C HIS A 198 11.21 -2.89 -6.45
N LEU A 199 10.00 -2.86 -5.90
CA LEU A 199 9.46 -1.80 -5.04
C LEU A 199 9.18 -2.36 -3.64
N PRO A 200 10.18 -2.49 -2.75
CA PRO A 200 9.99 -3.06 -1.41
C PRO A 200 9.07 -2.20 -0.52
N GLY A 201 8.89 -0.91 -0.83
CA GLY A 201 7.93 -0.03 -0.18
C GLY A 201 6.46 -0.19 -0.62
N LEU A 202 6.18 -1.09 -1.57
CA LEU A 202 4.82 -1.38 -2.06
C LEU A 202 4.13 -2.44 -1.17
N PRO A 203 3.12 -2.08 -0.37
CA PRO A 203 2.40 -3.03 0.47
C PRO A 203 1.61 -4.07 -0.37
N ARG A 204 1.07 -5.09 0.30
CA ARG A 204 0.06 -5.96 -0.32
C ARG A 204 -1.24 -5.17 -0.51
N LEU A 205 -1.40 -4.60 -1.70
CA LEU A 205 -2.56 -3.82 -2.10
C LEU A 205 -3.85 -4.65 -2.13
N HIS A 206 -4.98 -3.96 -1.96
CA HIS A 206 -6.25 -4.51 -2.41
C HIS A 206 -6.26 -4.61 -3.94
N PRO A 207 -6.90 -5.60 -4.56
CA PRO A 207 -6.97 -5.68 -6.02
C PRO A 207 -7.56 -4.42 -6.66
N ASP A 208 -8.41 -3.66 -5.96
CA ASP A 208 -8.98 -2.41 -6.48
C ASP A 208 -7.94 -1.29 -6.48
N ASP A 209 -7.14 -1.19 -5.41
CA ASP A 209 -5.97 -0.29 -5.36
C ASP A 209 -4.92 -0.66 -6.41
N GLU A 210 -4.66 -1.96 -6.66
CA GLU A 210 -3.83 -2.42 -7.79
C GLU A 210 -4.36 -1.87 -9.13
N SER A 211 -5.68 -1.71 -9.27
CA SER A 211 -6.31 -1.24 -10.52
C SER A 211 -6.27 0.27 -10.66
N ILE A 212 -6.49 1.00 -9.55
CA ILE A 212 -6.33 2.45 -9.47
C ILE A 212 -4.86 2.79 -9.74
N LEU A 213 -3.91 2.06 -9.14
CA LEU A 213 -2.47 2.29 -9.32
C LEU A 213 -2.04 2.17 -10.79
N LEU A 214 -2.54 1.17 -11.52
CA LEU A 214 -2.27 1.02 -12.95
C LEU A 214 -2.92 2.10 -13.80
N TRP A 215 -4.12 2.57 -13.43
CA TRP A 215 -4.76 3.71 -14.08
C TRP A 215 -3.97 5.01 -13.87
N LEU A 216 -3.50 5.25 -12.64
CA LEU A 216 -2.69 6.43 -12.27
C LEU A 216 -1.37 6.51 -13.05
N VAL A 217 -0.69 5.38 -13.27
CA VAL A 217 0.55 5.34 -14.08
C VAL A 217 0.31 5.84 -15.52
N ASP A 218 -0.83 5.45 -16.11
CA ASP A 218 -1.18 5.79 -17.48
C ASP A 218 -1.99 7.11 -17.60
N GLU A 219 -2.47 7.73 -16.51
CA GLU A 219 -3.06 9.09 -16.51
C GLU A 219 -2.02 10.15 -16.95
N GLU A 220 -0.73 9.88 -16.71
CA GLU A 220 0.40 10.74 -17.12
C GLU A 220 0.78 10.65 -18.60
N ARG A 221 0.16 9.75 -19.38
CA ARG A 221 0.57 9.47 -20.77
C ARG A 221 0.24 10.62 -21.73
N GLU A 222 1.13 10.90 -22.67
CA GLU A 222 0.81 11.81 -23.79
C GLU A 222 -0.15 11.13 -24.78
N ALA A 223 -0.88 11.94 -25.57
CA ALA A 223 -1.83 11.40 -26.54
C ALA A 223 -1.10 10.54 -27.60
N GLY A 224 -1.46 9.27 -27.70
CA GLY A 224 -0.79 8.29 -28.56
C GLY A 224 0.27 7.43 -27.85
N GLU A 225 0.64 7.73 -26.60
CA GLU A 225 1.53 6.84 -25.84
C GLU A 225 0.84 5.52 -25.47
N PRO A 226 1.56 4.38 -25.54
CA PRO A 226 1.01 3.07 -25.21
C PRO A 226 0.74 2.92 -23.72
N LEU A 227 -0.25 2.10 -23.35
CA LEU A 227 -0.56 1.80 -21.96
C LEU A 227 0.53 0.94 -21.30
N LEU A 228 1.26 1.49 -20.33
CA LEU A 228 2.23 0.74 -19.51
C LEU A 228 1.52 -0.29 -18.62
N SER A 229 0.27 -0.05 -18.23
CA SER A 229 -0.55 -1.05 -17.52
C SER A 229 -0.75 -2.35 -18.28
N ALA A 230 -0.64 -2.34 -19.62
CA ALA A 230 -0.69 -3.56 -20.44
C ALA A 230 0.44 -4.55 -20.09
N LEU A 231 1.60 -4.05 -19.64
CA LEU A 231 2.75 -4.86 -19.28
C LEU A 231 2.56 -5.64 -17.97
N VAL A 232 1.54 -5.31 -17.17
CA VAL A 232 1.25 -5.99 -15.91
C VAL A 232 0.30 -7.15 -16.13
N THR A 233 0.88 -8.34 -16.17
CA THR A 233 0.21 -9.62 -16.41
C THR A 233 -0.14 -10.36 -15.12
N ILE A 234 -1.14 -11.24 -15.19
CA ILE A 234 -1.33 -12.29 -14.19
C ILE A 234 -0.35 -13.46 -14.49
N ARG A 235 -0.54 -14.63 -13.87
CA ARG A 235 0.30 -15.81 -14.14
C ARG A 235 0.33 -16.13 -15.64
N ASP A 236 1.45 -16.71 -16.06
CA ASP A 236 1.65 -17.24 -17.42
C ASP A 236 1.47 -16.20 -18.55
N ARG A 237 1.85 -14.95 -18.25
CA ARG A 237 1.80 -13.77 -19.15
C ARG A 237 0.39 -13.45 -19.70
N GLN A 238 -0.67 -13.91 -19.04
CA GLN A 238 -2.04 -13.61 -19.47
C GLN A 238 -2.43 -12.16 -19.16
N MET A 239 -3.29 -11.59 -20.00
CA MET A 239 -3.90 -10.27 -19.81
C MET A 239 -4.51 -10.15 -18.40
N ASN A 240 -4.25 -9.04 -17.72
CA ASN A 240 -4.92 -8.72 -16.46
C ASN A 240 -6.43 -8.57 -16.70
N PRO A 241 -7.32 -9.29 -15.97
CA PRO A 241 -8.77 -9.24 -16.17
C PRO A 241 -9.41 -7.83 -16.08
N ARG A 242 -8.72 -6.85 -15.49
CA ARG A 242 -9.17 -5.46 -15.40
C ARG A 242 -8.55 -4.51 -16.43
N PHE A 243 -7.58 -4.98 -17.22
CA PHE A 243 -6.99 -4.16 -18.28
C PHE A 243 -8.04 -3.53 -19.21
N PRO A 244 -9.10 -4.24 -19.68
CA PRO A 244 -10.12 -3.63 -20.53
C PRO A 244 -10.83 -2.43 -19.88
N GLN A 245 -11.12 -2.51 -18.57
CA GLN A 245 -11.76 -1.41 -17.84
C GLN A 245 -10.80 -0.23 -17.67
N ILE A 246 -9.53 -0.49 -17.33
CA ILE A 246 -8.50 0.55 -17.15
C ILE A 246 -8.29 1.29 -18.48
N ALA A 247 -8.09 0.53 -19.57
CA ALA A 247 -7.95 1.06 -20.92
C ALA A 247 -9.16 1.91 -21.36
N GLN A 248 -10.37 1.41 -21.15
CA GLN A 248 -11.61 2.13 -21.50
C GLN A 248 -11.80 3.42 -20.69
N GLN A 249 -11.35 3.46 -19.43
CA GLN A 249 -11.35 4.66 -18.59
C GLN A 249 -10.24 5.66 -18.95
N LEU A 250 -9.22 5.22 -19.70
CA LEU A 250 -8.17 6.05 -20.30
C LEU A 250 -8.46 6.39 -21.78
N GLY A 251 -9.70 6.16 -22.24
CA GLY A 251 -10.15 6.47 -23.59
C GLY A 251 -9.71 5.49 -24.69
N LEU A 252 -9.11 4.35 -24.35
CA LEU A 252 -8.74 3.33 -25.33
C LEU A 252 -9.87 2.30 -25.50
N PRO A 253 -10.46 2.15 -26.71
CA PRO A 253 -11.47 1.14 -26.97
C PRO A 253 -10.83 -0.26 -27.04
N THR A 254 -11.30 -1.18 -26.20
CA THR A 254 -10.82 -2.59 -26.17
C THR A 254 -11.82 -3.59 -26.73
N GLY A 255 -12.96 -3.13 -27.25
CA GLY A 255 -14.05 -3.99 -27.67
C GLY A 255 -14.81 -4.66 -26.51
N SER A 256 -15.88 -5.36 -26.88
CA SER A 256 -16.85 -5.99 -25.97
C SER A 256 -16.62 -7.49 -25.81
N THR A 257 -15.99 -8.15 -26.80
CA THR A 257 -15.68 -9.58 -26.69
C THR A 257 -14.31 -9.82 -26.05
N ARG A 258 -14.14 -10.98 -25.41
CA ARG A 258 -12.87 -11.36 -24.79
C ARG A 258 -11.72 -11.44 -25.83
N THR A 259 -12.04 -11.79 -27.08
CA THR A 259 -11.07 -11.88 -28.17
C THR A 259 -10.61 -10.49 -28.61
N GLU A 260 -11.52 -9.53 -28.80
CA GLU A 260 -11.18 -8.12 -29.05
C GLU A 260 -10.28 -7.56 -27.95
N GLN A 261 -10.66 -7.79 -26.68
CA GLN A 261 -9.91 -7.32 -25.51
C GLN A 261 -8.49 -7.89 -25.46
N GLN A 262 -8.36 -9.19 -25.73
CA GLN A 262 -7.06 -9.88 -25.80
C GLN A 262 -6.19 -9.34 -26.94
N THR A 263 -6.77 -9.04 -28.11
CA THR A 263 -6.09 -8.42 -29.25
C THR A 263 -5.65 -6.99 -28.93
N ALA A 264 -6.53 -6.17 -28.37
CA ALA A 264 -6.23 -4.80 -27.96
C ALA A 264 -5.09 -4.76 -26.92
N TRP A 265 -5.14 -5.63 -25.91
CA TRP A 265 -4.05 -5.78 -24.94
C TRP A 265 -2.73 -6.19 -25.60
N SER A 266 -2.75 -7.19 -26.48
CA SER A 266 -1.55 -7.66 -27.18
C SER A 266 -0.92 -6.55 -28.02
N TYR A 267 -1.77 -5.71 -28.64
CA TYR A 267 -1.33 -4.56 -29.43
C TYR A 267 -0.71 -3.45 -28.56
N GLU A 268 -1.28 -3.14 -27.39
CA GLU A 268 -0.68 -2.18 -26.45
C GLU A 268 0.66 -2.67 -25.87
N VAL A 269 0.79 -3.97 -25.55
CA VAL A 269 2.08 -4.57 -25.15
C VAL A 269 3.14 -4.40 -26.24
N LEU A 270 2.80 -4.71 -27.50
CA LEU A 270 3.70 -4.55 -28.64
C LEU A 270 4.10 -3.08 -28.86
N LYS A 271 3.13 -2.16 -28.80
CA LYS A 271 3.40 -0.72 -28.88
C LYS A 271 4.32 -0.25 -27.76
N ALA A 272 4.12 -0.71 -26.52
CA ALA A 272 5.00 -0.36 -25.40
C ALA A 272 6.44 -0.85 -25.65
N HIS A 273 6.61 -2.09 -26.10
CA HIS A 273 7.93 -2.64 -26.47
C HIS A 273 8.60 -1.91 -27.65
N GLN A 274 7.82 -1.25 -28.51
CA GLN A 274 8.33 -0.43 -29.62
C GLN A 274 8.69 1.00 -29.16
N HIS A 275 7.77 1.71 -28.49
CA HIS A 275 7.91 3.10 -28.05
C HIS A 275 9.11 3.30 -27.13
N TRP A 276 9.28 2.43 -26.13
CA TRP A 276 10.36 2.54 -25.17
C TRP A 276 11.70 1.97 -25.66
N ARG A 277 11.75 1.23 -26.77
CA ARG A 277 13.01 0.67 -27.32
C ARG A 277 14.08 1.73 -27.60
N HIS A 278 13.66 2.90 -28.06
CA HIS A 278 14.56 3.94 -28.58
C HIS A 278 14.68 5.18 -27.68
N ARG A 279 13.77 5.35 -26.70
CA ARG A 279 13.88 6.41 -25.68
C ARG A 279 14.92 6.01 -24.62
N ARG A 280 16.11 6.63 -24.70
CA ARG A 280 17.11 6.61 -23.61
C ARG A 280 16.51 7.13 -22.30
N ALA A 281 17.12 6.73 -21.19
CA ALA A 281 16.79 7.25 -19.86
C ALA A 281 17.42 8.64 -19.67
#